data_AF-A0A351TQL9-F1
#
_entry.id   AF-A0A351TQL9-F1
#
_cell.length_a   1.000
_cell.length_b   1.000
_cell.length_c   1.000
_cell.angle_alpha   90.00
_cell.angle_beta   90.00
_cell.angle_gamma   90.00
#
_symmetry.space_group_name_H-M   'P 1'
#
loop_
_entity.id
_entity.type
_entity.pdbx_description
1 polymer ?
#
loop_
_entity_poly.entity_id
_entity_poly.type
_entity_poly.pdbx_seq_one_letter_code
_entity_poly.pdbx_strand_id
1 'polypeptide(L)'
;MKSGFTLKDYWALIKMSMRSAYWRIDSRNWGKQLDGVFFWIVWIFPIGVVLALLNILNTATTFFTLGVAGVIGELFKSIFLLVFCVPVTFNIKRMKYSIHFKDSTWWKNTGIRPSEMLSDKGVYGEYIATIYAEEHLKTNQVYGKILNNVFVPVPGGSFNEIDMISISEIGIQVIEAKGRQGKLSGNWMDEKLSQNGNEMQNPLIQNLNHCNYLVEYLYQKLPLPVCEFKLFTDLFAFIKNVVLFSVYGIQDNINRSFEPNMDFYVGMSDKYANQRFKNRTLSKEQVDMVYETLLPVASYPPEERRQMIQQRELEKQQKERLREQQMRTHTYKPDTVYYVVDMNFIDIDGKWYRGNVVCKERNCGMDENNEPVFYRTFLDPSDGWYYAKPNMTFNKRLTEPDYNEASIISIYNQKYKSPFLEK
;
A
#
# COMPACT_ATOMS: atom_id res chain seq x y z
N MET A 1 -29.54 -2.37 -3.59
CA MET A 1 -29.99 -2.35 -5.01
C MET A 1 -28.83 -2.76 -5.92
N LYS A 2 -28.96 -3.86 -6.67
CA LYS A 2 -27.99 -4.24 -7.71
C LYS A 2 -28.16 -3.31 -8.92
N SER A 3 -27.67 -2.08 -8.85
CA SER A 3 -27.52 -1.28 -10.07
C SER A 3 -26.34 -1.86 -10.86
N GLY A 4 -26.60 -2.26 -12.10
CA GLY A 4 -25.58 -2.79 -13.00
C GLY A 4 -24.45 -1.77 -13.25
N PHE A 5 -23.40 -2.25 -13.90
CA PHE A 5 -22.37 -1.36 -14.44
C PHE A 5 -22.99 -0.50 -15.54
N THR A 6 -22.62 0.78 -15.54
CA THR A 6 -23.00 1.73 -16.58
C THR A 6 -22.11 1.53 -17.81
N LEU A 7 -22.48 2.15 -18.94
CA LEU A 7 -21.60 2.17 -20.12
C LEU A 7 -20.21 2.76 -19.80
N LYS A 8 -20.16 3.76 -18.90
CA LYS A 8 -18.89 4.36 -18.44
C LYS A 8 -18.02 3.34 -17.68
N ASP A 9 -18.62 2.45 -16.91
CA ASP A 9 -17.91 1.41 -16.17
C ASP A 9 -17.32 0.36 -17.13
N TYR A 10 -18.09 -0.09 -18.12
CA TYR A 10 -17.57 -1.01 -19.14
C TYR A 10 -16.45 -0.39 -19.97
N TRP A 11 -16.60 0.88 -20.35
CA TRP A 11 -15.55 1.62 -21.03
C TRP A 11 -14.29 1.75 -20.19
N ALA A 12 -14.45 1.96 -18.87
CA ALA A 12 -13.33 2.01 -17.96
C ALA A 12 -12.58 0.68 -17.89
N LEU A 13 -13.29 -0.45 -17.79
CA LEU A 13 -12.70 -1.79 -17.81
C LEU A 13 -11.89 -2.06 -19.09
N ILE A 14 -12.39 -1.63 -20.26
CA ILE A 14 -11.68 -1.75 -21.53
C ILE A 14 -10.36 -0.97 -21.45
N LYS A 15 -10.40 0.30 -21.03
CA LYS A 15 -9.20 1.15 -20.90
C LYS A 15 -8.18 0.56 -19.92
N MET A 16 -8.63 0.08 -18.77
CA MET A 16 -7.76 -0.53 -17.76
C MET A 16 -7.13 -1.84 -18.24
N SER A 17 -7.77 -2.53 -19.18
CA SER A 17 -7.24 -3.73 -19.85
C SER A 17 -6.16 -3.43 -20.88
N MET A 18 -6.03 -2.20 -21.36
CA MET A 18 -5.04 -1.83 -22.37
C MET A 18 -3.62 -1.89 -21.79
N ARG A 19 -2.62 -2.12 -22.64
CA ARG A 19 -1.22 -2.02 -22.21
C ARG A 19 -0.90 -0.58 -21.79
N SER A 20 0.09 -0.44 -20.90
CA SER A 20 0.58 0.85 -20.39
C SER A 20 1.17 1.78 -21.46
N ALA A 21 1.41 1.28 -22.69
CA ALA A 21 1.77 2.09 -23.84
C ALA A 21 0.58 2.87 -24.44
N TYR A 22 -0.66 2.36 -24.27
CA TYR A 22 -1.87 2.92 -24.87
C TYR A 22 -2.78 3.62 -23.87
N TRP A 23 -2.67 3.28 -22.59
CA TRP A 23 -3.42 3.93 -21.53
C TRP A 23 -2.55 4.11 -20.27
N ARG A 24 -2.26 5.38 -19.95
CA ARG A 24 -1.74 5.82 -18.66
C ARG A 24 -2.69 6.85 -18.09
N ILE A 25 -3.13 6.64 -16.86
CA ILE A 25 -3.91 7.60 -16.08
C ILE A 25 -3.08 8.86 -15.76
N ASP A 26 -1.77 8.82 -15.98
CA ASP A 26 -0.83 9.90 -15.70
C ASP A 26 -0.01 10.32 -16.93
N SER A 27 -0.60 11.08 -17.86
CA SER A 27 0.17 11.79 -18.89
C SER A 27 0.36 13.27 -18.50
N ARG A 28 1.51 13.57 -17.90
CA ARG A 28 2.31 14.70 -18.38
C ARG A 28 3.57 14.13 -19.01
N ASN A 29 3.79 14.50 -20.27
CA ASN A 29 5.00 14.30 -21.10
C ASN A 29 5.05 13.16 -22.14
N TRP A 30 3.95 12.48 -22.46
CA TRP A 30 3.87 11.74 -23.74
C TRP A 30 3.12 12.50 -24.84
N GLY A 31 2.48 13.63 -24.50
CA GLY A 31 1.69 14.47 -25.41
C GLY A 31 2.47 15.61 -26.08
N LYS A 32 3.68 15.36 -26.61
CA LYS A 32 4.32 16.32 -27.54
C LYS A 32 4.98 15.71 -28.78
N GLN A 33 5.07 14.39 -28.92
CA GLN A 33 5.71 13.81 -30.11
C GLN A 33 4.92 12.74 -30.85
N LEU A 34 3.83 12.17 -30.30
CA LEU A 34 3.16 11.03 -30.95
C LEU A 34 1.61 11.06 -30.89
N ASP A 35 1.00 12.24 -30.70
CA ASP A 35 -0.47 12.37 -30.59
C ASP A 35 -1.22 12.02 -31.88
N GLY A 36 -0.57 12.15 -33.05
CA GLY A 36 -1.21 11.79 -34.33
C GLY A 36 -1.37 10.27 -34.53
N VAL A 37 -0.31 9.49 -34.29
CA VAL A 37 -0.27 8.06 -34.65
C VAL A 37 -0.96 7.18 -33.60
N PHE A 38 -0.84 7.52 -32.31
CA PHE A 38 -1.50 6.75 -31.24
C PHE A 38 -3.00 7.00 -31.17
N PHE A 39 -3.49 8.19 -31.56
CA PHE A 39 -4.92 8.43 -31.69
C PHE A 39 -5.54 7.47 -32.70
N TRP A 40 -4.90 7.28 -33.87
CA TRP A 40 -5.36 6.32 -34.87
C TRP A 40 -5.30 4.87 -34.35
N ILE A 41 -4.24 4.45 -33.66
CA ILE A 41 -4.14 3.07 -33.11
C ILE A 41 -5.14 2.83 -31.97
N VAL A 42 -5.43 3.83 -31.14
CA VAL A 42 -6.37 3.67 -30.00
C VAL A 42 -7.83 3.75 -30.44
N TRP A 43 -8.15 4.47 -31.52
CA TRP A 43 -9.54 4.67 -31.98
C TRP A 43 -9.91 3.87 -33.22
N ILE A 44 -9.07 3.78 -34.27
CA ILE A 44 -9.40 2.95 -35.46
C ILE A 44 -9.35 1.47 -35.12
N PHE A 45 -8.48 1.05 -34.22
CA PHE A 45 -8.21 -0.37 -34.02
C PHE A 45 -9.29 -1.13 -33.26
N PRO A 46 -9.89 -0.59 -32.17
CA PRO A 46 -11.09 -1.21 -31.59
C PRO A 46 -12.24 -1.21 -32.59
N ILE A 47 -12.36 -0.17 -33.43
CA ILE A 47 -13.33 -0.14 -34.53
C ILE A 47 -13.04 -1.25 -35.54
N GLY A 48 -11.78 -1.49 -35.91
CA GLY A 48 -11.36 -2.58 -36.78
C GLY A 48 -11.64 -3.96 -36.20
N VAL A 49 -11.46 -4.16 -34.90
CA VAL A 49 -11.83 -5.39 -34.20
C VAL A 49 -13.35 -5.57 -34.15
N VAL A 50 -14.11 -4.51 -33.88
CA VAL A 50 -15.58 -4.53 -33.93
C VAL A 50 -16.08 -4.83 -35.34
N LEU A 51 -15.49 -4.21 -36.36
CA LEU A 51 -15.80 -4.49 -37.77
C LEU A 51 -15.43 -5.93 -38.17
N ALA A 52 -14.30 -6.46 -37.68
CA ALA A 52 -13.93 -7.85 -37.87
C ALA A 52 -14.92 -8.82 -37.20
N LEU A 53 -15.37 -8.52 -35.97
CA LEU A 53 -16.41 -9.32 -35.29
C LEU A 53 -17.77 -9.23 -36.00
N LEU A 54 -18.14 -8.05 -36.50
CA LEU A 54 -19.35 -7.85 -37.30
C LEU A 54 -19.27 -8.59 -38.64
N ASN A 55 -18.10 -8.63 -39.28
CA ASN A 55 -17.86 -9.40 -40.50
C ASN A 55 -17.94 -10.91 -40.25
N ILE A 56 -17.45 -11.39 -39.09
CA ILE A 56 -17.63 -12.79 -38.67
C ILE A 56 -19.12 -13.10 -38.44
N LEU A 57 -19.87 -12.21 -37.78
CA LEU A 57 -21.31 -12.39 -37.57
C LEU A 57 -22.12 -12.33 -38.88
N ASN A 58 -21.68 -11.54 -39.86
CA ASN A 58 -22.30 -11.40 -41.17
C ASN A 58 -21.84 -12.45 -42.19
N THR A 59 -21.35 -13.59 -41.72
CA THR A 59 -20.86 -14.70 -42.56
C THR A 59 -21.86 -15.15 -43.62
N ALA A 60 -23.17 -15.05 -43.35
CA ALA A 60 -24.23 -15.38 -44.29
C ALA A 60 -24.26 -14.44 -45.52
N THR A 61 -24.17 -13.12 -45.32
CA THR A 61 -24.14 -12.14 -46.43
C THR A 61 -22.84 -12.21 -47.22
N THR A 62 -21.72 -12.47 -46.55
CA THR A 62 -20.41 -12.68 -47.17
C THR A 62 -20.35 -13.97 -48.00
N PHE A 63 -21.08 -15.02 -47.57
CA PHE A 63 -21.21 -16.28 -48.31
C PHE A 63 -21.92 -16.11 -49.65
N PHE A 64 -23.03 -15.36 -49.68
CA PHE A 64 -23.77 -15.09 -50.91
C PHE A 64 -23.01 -14.22 -51.92
N THR A 65 -22.07 -13.39 -51.46
CA THR A 65 -21.32 -12.46 -52.32
C THR A 65 -19.96 -12.98 -52.78
N LEU A 66 -19.26 -13.75 -51.94
CA LEU A 66 -17.85 -14.14 -52.21
C LEU A 66 -17.63 -15.66 -52.25
N GLY A 67 -18.67 -16.46 -52.00
CA GLY A 67 -18.57 -17.92 -51.92
C GLY A 67 -17.70 -18.43 -50.76
N VAL A 68 -17.53 -19.74 -50.69
CA VAL A 68 -16.83 -20.43 -49.59
C VAL A 68 -15.39 -19.92 -49.39
N ALA A 69 -14.64 -19.74 -50.48
CA ALA A 69 -13.26 -19.28 -50.43
C ALA A 69 -13.13 -17.84 -49.91
N GLY A 70 -14.06 -16.96 -50.27
CA GLY A 70 -14.08 -15.58 -49.78
C GLY A 70 -14.44 -15.48 -48.30
N VAL A 71 -15.41 -16.27 -47.85
CA VAL A 71 -15.75 -16.39 -46.42
C VAL A 71 -14.54 -16.86 -45.61
N ILE A 72 -13.85 -17.89 -46.09
CA ILE A 72 -12.63 -18.40 -45.45
C ILE A 72 -11.56 -17.28 -45.37
N GLY A 73 -11.34 -16.54 -46.46
CA GLY A 73 -10.39 -15.42 -46.49
C GLY A 73 -10.70 -14.32 -45.46
N GLU A 74 -11.97 -13.90 -45.33
CA GLU A 74 -12.38 -12.87 -44.37
C GLU A 74 -12.33 -13.37 -42.91
N LEU A 75 -12.64 -14.65 -42.68
CA LEU A 75 -12.44 -15.28 -41.37
C LEU A 75 -10.95 -15.31 -41.00
N PHE A 76 -10.06 -15.69 -41.93
CA PHE A 76 -8.62 -15.67 -41.69
C PHE A 76 -8.10 -14.26 -41.36
N LYS A 77 -8.53 -13.22 -42.09
CA LYS A 77 -8.18 -11.83 -41.78
C LYS A 77 -8.65 -11.42 -40.39
N SER A 78 -9.88 -11.79 -40.03
CA SER A 78 -10.47 -11.45 -38.73
C SER A 78 -9.77 -12.17 -37.57
N ILE A 79 -9.43 -13.45 -37.76
CA ILE A 79 -8.64 -14.23 -36.79
C ILE A 79 -7.23 -13.66 -36.68
N PHE A 80 -6.58 -13.35 -37.80
CA PHE A 80 -5.26 -12.73 -37.82
C PHE A 80 -5.26 -11.41 -37.06
N LEU A 81 -6.26 -10.55 -37.32
CA LEU A 81 -6.46 -9.33 -36.56
C LEU A 81 -6.56 -9.68 -35.07
N LEU A 82 -7.52 -10.50 -34.64
CA LEU A 82 -7.68 -10.83 -33.22
C LEU A 82 -6.42 -11.39 -32.55
N VAL A 83 -5.69 -12.31 -33.20
CA VAL A 83 -4.51 -12.99 -32.64
C VAL A 83 -3.31 -12.05 -32.50
N PHE A 84 -3.06 -11.17 -33.46
CA PHE A 84 -1.89 -10.28 -33.41
C PHE A 84 -2.21 -8.93 -32.77
N CYS A 85 -3.42 -8.43 -32.96
CA CYS A 85 -3.82 -7.11 -32.54
C CYS A 85 -4.17 -7.03 -31.05
N VAL A 86 -4.92 -8.02 -30.54
CA VAL A 86 -5.36 -8.01 -29.13
C VAL A 86 -4.16 -8.10 -28.18
N PRO A 87 -3.16 -8.97 -28.36
CA PRO A 87 -2.01 -9.02 -27.46
C PRO A 87 -1.12 -7.78 -27.54
N VAL A 88 -1.09 -7.08 -28.67
CA VAL A 88 -0.35 -5.82 -28.82
C VAL A 88 -1.05 -4.71 -28.04
N THR A 89 -2.37 -4.55 -28.20
CA THR A 89 -3.12 -3.44 -27.58
C THR A 89 -3.48 -3.69 -26.12
N PHE A 90 -3.85 -4.92 -25.78
CA PHE A 90 -4.33 -5.31 -24.46
C PHE A 90 -3.27 -6.08 -23.67
N ASN A 91 -3.22 -5.78 -22.37
CA ASN A 91 -2.58 -6.67 -21.42
C ASN A 91 -3.57 -7.80 -21.12
N ILE A 92 -3.30 -8.99 -21.66
CA ILE A 92 -4.20 -10.17 -21.54
C ILE A 92 -4.53 -10.47 -20.08
N LYS A 93 -3.59 -10.28 -19.15
CA LYS A 93 -3.84 -10.52 -17.71
C LYS A 93 -4.85 -9.52 -17.15
N ARG A 94 -4.65 -8.22 -17.39
CA ARG A 94 -5.60 -7.17 -16.99
C ARG A 94 -6.97 -7.31 -17.66
N MET A 95 -6.98 -7.77 -18.91
CA MET A 95 -8.22 -8.06 -19.64
C MET A 95 -9.00 -9.21 -19.00
N LYS A 96 -8.34 -10.32 -18.67
CA LYS A 96 -8.95 -11.43 -17.93
C LYS A 96 -9.51 -10.96 -16.58
N TYR A 97 -8.74 -10.14 -15.86
CA TYR A 97 -9.19 -9.54 -14.60
C TYR A 97 -10.44 -8.68 -14.79
N SER A 98 -10.46 -7.84 -15.83
CA SER A 98 -11.57 -6.93 -16.13
C SER A 98 -12.84 -7.66 -16.56
N ILE A 99 -12.72 -8.80 -17.26
CA ILE A 99 -13.86 -9.65 -17.62
C ILE A 99 -14.52 -10.24 -16.35
N HIS A 100 -13.70 -10.68 -15.39
CA HIS A 100 -14.16 -11.24 -14.11
C HIS A 100 -14.15 -10.21 -12.97
N PHE A 101 -14.31 -8.92 -13.30
CA PHE A 101 -14.08 -7.85 -12.34
C PHE A 101 -14.97 -7.97 -11.09
N LYS A 102 -16.23 -8.37 -11.23
CA LYS A 102 -17.15 -8.55 -10.10
C LYS A 102 -16.79 -9.74 -9.19
N ASP A 103 -16.00 -10.68 -9.68
CA ASP A 103 -15.53 -11.82 -8.91
C ASP A 103 -14.16 -11.56 -8.28
N SER A 104 -13.51 -10.47 -8.66
CA SER A 104 -12.18 -10.08 -8.20
C SER A 104 -12.14 -9.71 -6.72
N THR A 105 -10.98 -9.88 -6.10
CA THR A 105 -10.77 -9.49 -4.71
C THR A 105 -10.95 -7.98 -4.52
N TRP A 106 -10.48 -7.18 -5.48
CA TRP A 106 -10.68 -5.72 -5.46
C TRP A 106 -12.15 -5.32 -5.34
N TRP A 107 -13.02 -5.87 -6.19
CA TRP A 107 -14.44 -5.53 -6.17
C TRP A 107 -15.13 -5.98 -4.88
N LYS A 108 -14.80 -7.19 -4.41
CA LYS A 108 -15.35 -7.74 -3.17
C LYS A 108 -14.96 -6.92 -1.93
N ASN A 109 -13.72 -6.43 -1.88
CA ASN A 109 -13.20 -5.66 -0.75
C ASN A 109 -13.66 -4.19 -0.79
N THR A 110 -13.64 -3.56 -1.96
CA THR A 110 -13.81 -2.11 -2.05
C THR A 110 -15.21 -1.69 -2.50
N GLY A 111 -15.82 -2.45 -3.41
CA GLY A 111 -17.06 -2.06 -4.11
C GLY A 111 -16.90 -0.84 -5.03
N ILE A 112 -15.67 -0.37 -5.28
CA ILE A 112 -15.40 0.84 -6.07
C ILE A 112 -15.62 0.55 -7.55
N ARG A 113 -16.33 1.47 -8.23
CA ARG A 113 -16.68 1.28 -9.64
C ARG A 113 -15.49 1.50 -10.58
N PRO A 114 -15.45 0.82 -11.74
CA PRO A 114 -14.42 1.05 -12.74
C PRO A 114 -14.27 2.51 -13.19
N SER A 115 -15.37 3.24 -13.37
CA SER A 115 -15.28 4.64 -13.76
C SER A 115 -14.64 5.53 -12.69
N GLU A 116 -14.86 5.22 -11.40
CA GLU A 116 -14.30 5.94 -10.26
C GLU A 116 -12.78 5.73 -10.17
N MET A 117 -12.32 4.49 -10.40
CA MET A 117 -10.89 4.19 -10.46
C MET A 117 -10.17 4.96 -11.57
N LEU A 118 -10.81 5.20 -12.72
CA LEU A 118 -10.17 5.98 -13.79
C LEU A 118 -10.07 7.47 -13.46
N SER A 119 -10.97 8.01 -12.63
CA SER A 119 -10.93 9.41 -12.23
C SER A 119 -9.93 9.70 -11.11
N ASP A 120 -9.56 8.69 -10.32
CA ASP A 120 -8.67 8.84 -9.17
C ASP A 120 -7.38 8.01 -9.32
N LYS A 121 -6.24 8.71 -9.39
CA LYS A 121 -4.92 8.09 -9.58
C LYS A 121 -4.47 7.27 -8.38
N GLY A 122 -4.86 7.67 -7.16
CA GLY A 122 -4.55 6.95 -5.93
C GLY A 122 -5.27 5.61 -5.92
N VAL A 123 -6.59 5.65 -6.08
CA VAL A 123 -7.45 4.45 -6.14
C VAL A 123 -7.01 3.49 -7.26
N TYR A 124 -6.65 4.01 -8.44
CA TYR A 124 -6.11 3.16 -9.50
C TYR A 124 -4.80 2.49 -9.09
N GLY A 125 -3.95 3.18 -8.33
CA GLY A 125 -2.70 2.63 -7.82
C GLY A 125 -2.91 1.44 -6.90
N GLU A 126 -3.90 1.53 -6.00
CA GLU A 126 -4.32 0.46 -5.09
C GLU A 126 -4.94 -0.73 -5.85
N TYR A 127 -5.76 -0.45 -6.86
CA TYR A 127 -6.30 -1.49 -7.76
C TYR A 127 -5.18 -2.29 -8.43
N ILE A 128 -4.18 -1.59 -8.95
CA ILE A 128 -3.02 -2.24 -9.58
C ILE A 128 -2.23 -3.07 -8.55
N ALA A 129 -2.04 -2.56 -7.33
CA ALA A 129 -1.39 -3.30 -6.24
C ALA A 129 -2.10 -4.63 -5.98
N THR A 130 -3.43 -4.60 -5.94
CA THR A 130 -4.28 -5.77 -5.69
C THR A 130 -4.13 -6.84 -6.78
N ILE A 131 -4.18 -6.44 -8.06
CA ILE A 131 -3.95 -7.36 -9.17
C ILE A 131 -2.59 -8.04 -9.04
N TYR A 132 -1.54 -7.26 -8.80
CA TYR A 132 -0.19 -7.81 -8.71
C TYR A 132 -0.05 -8.80 -7.56
N ALA A 133 -0.59 -8.49 -6.38
CA ALA A 133 -0.57 -9.41 -5.25
C ALA A 133 -1.33 -10.72 -5.55
N GLU A 134 -2.54 -10.64 -6.13
CA GLU A 134 -3.30 -11.83 -6.54
C GLU A 134 -2.51 -12.67 -7.56
N GLU A 135 -1.87 -12.02 -8.53
CA GLU A 135 -1.02 -12.69 -9.52
C GLU A 135 0.19 -13.36 -8.86
N HIS A 136 0.83 -12.72 -7.89
CA HIS A 136 1.96 -13.32 -7.18
C HIS A 136 1.54 -14.54 -6.36
N LEU A 137 0.44 -14.46 -5.60
CA LEU A 137 -0.09 -15.60 -4.84
C LEU A 137 -0.40 -16.78 -5.77
N LYS A 138 -1.09 -16.50 -6.89
CA LYS A 138 -1.47 -17.52 -7.87
C LYS A 138 -0.27 -18.14 -8.59
N THR A 139 0.65 -17.32 -9.09
CA THR A 139 1.81 -17.77 -9.88
C THR A 139 2.76 -18.62 -9.02
N ASN A 140 2.93 -18.25 -7.75
CA ASN A 140 3.81 -18.97 -6.83
C ASN A 140 3.11 -20.08 -6.03
N GLN A 141 1.81 -20.32 -6.27
CA GLN A 141 1.01 -21.33 -5.56
C GLN A 141 1.09 -21.17 -4.03
N VAL A 142 1.06 -19.92 -3.57
CA VAL A 142 1.09 -19.54 -2.16
C VAL A 142 -0.34 -19.28 -1.70
N TYR A 143 -0.74 -19.91 -0.59
CA TYR A 143 -2.02 -19.59 0.04
C TYR A 143 -1.94 -18.21 0.68
N GLY A 144 -2.94 -17.38 0.39
CA GLY A 144 -3.04 -16.04 0.94
C GLY A 144 -4.37 -15.37 0.66
N LYS A 145 -4.62 -14.30 1.41
CA LYS A 145 -5.81 -13.47 1.34
C LYS A 145 -5.39 -12.00 1.28
N ILE A 146 -6.24 -11.19 0.65
CA ILE A 146 -5.98 -9.76 0.45
C ILE A 146 -7.13 -8.96 1.05
N LEU A 147 -6.77 -7.90 1.78
CA LEU A 147 -7.68 -6.88 2.29
C LEU A 147 -7.27 -5.53 1.70
N ASN A 148 -8.26 -4.68 1.41
CA ASN A 148 -8.06 -3.32 0.94
C ASN A 148 -8.74 -2.34 1.88
N ASN A 149 -8.21 -1.12 1.96
CA ASN A 149 -8.80 -0.01 2.71
C ASN A 149 -9.08 -0.41 4.15
N VAL A 150 -8.04 -0.82 4.87
CA VAL A 150 -8.14 -1.32 6.25
C VAL A 150 -7.97 -0.16 7.22
N PHE A 151 -8.96 0.05 8.09
CA PHE A 151 -9.02 1.18 9.03
C PHE A 151 -8.64 0.69 10.43
N VAL A 152 -7.33 0.62 10.70
CA VAL A 152 -6.81 0.18 12.00
C VAL A 152 -7.02 1.29 13.03
N PRO A 153 -7.69 1.03 14.17
CA PRO A 153 -7.84 2.01 15.23
C PRO A 153 -6.50 2.50 15.77
N VAL A 154 -6.40 3.79 16.05
CA VAL A 154 -5.25 4.42 16.72
C VAL A 154 -5.69 4.83 18.12
N PRO A 155 -4.81 4.79 19.14
CA PRO A 155 -5.12 5.33 20.46
C PRO A 155 -5.69 6.76 20.37
N GLY A 156 -6.64 7.13 21.23
CA GLY A 156 -7.27 8.46 21.19
C GLY A 156 -8.41 8.62 20.16
N GLY A 157 -8.99 7.50 19.69
CA GLY A 157 -10.26 7.49 18.93
C GLY A 157 -10.15 7.76 17.44
N SER A 158 -8.93 7.94 16.91
CA SER A 158 -8.69 8.09 15.47
C SER A 158 -8.46 6.74 14.79
N PHE A 159 -8.11 6.75 13.50
CA PHE A 159 -7.76 5.57 12.74
C PHE A 159 -6.60 5.84 11.78
N ASN A 160 -5.96 4.75 11.40
CA ASN A 160 -4.92 4.69 10.42
C ASN A 160 -5.42 3.85 9.24
N GLU A 161 -5.35 4.42 8.04
CA GLU A 161 -5.83 3.80 6.82
C GLU A 161 -4.66 3.12 6.12
N ILE A 162 -4.79 1.83 5.87
CA ILE A 162 -3.82 1.01 5.16
C ILE A 162 -4.44 0.66 3.80
N ASP A 163 -3.77 1.07 2.72
CA ASP A 163 -4.26 0.88 1.35
C ASP A 163 -4.55 -0.61 1.07
N MET A 164 -3.61 -1.48 1.42
CA MET A 164 -3.72 -2.91 1.17
C MET A 164 -2.88 -3.76 2.12
N ILE A 165 -3.42 -4.91 2.51
CA ILE A 165 -2.70 -5.96 3.25
C ILE A 165 -2.82 -7.28 2.47
N SER A 166 -1.68 -7.92 2.20
CA SER A 166 -1.63 -9.28 1.66
C SER A 166 -1.09 -10.22 2.74
N ILE A 167 -1.95 -11.12 3.22
CA ILE A 167 -1.68 -12.07 4.31
C ILE A 167 -1.47 -13.43 3.66
N SER A 168 -0.31 -14.05 3.82
CA SER A 168 0.01 -15.28 3.09
C SER A 168 0.99 -16.16 3.84
N GLU A 169 1.21 -17.38 3.35
CA GLU A 169 2.18 -18.30 3.95
C GLU A 169 3.60 -17.71 4.02
N ILE A 170 3.93 -16.65 3.28
CA ILE A 170 5.24 -16.00 3.32
C ILE A 170 5.31 -14.77 4.26
N GLY A 171 4.21 -14.43 4.93
CA GLY A 171 4.10 -13.30 5.85
C GLY A 171 2.97 -12.33 5.50
N ILE A 172 2.94 -11.22 6.23
CA ILE A 172 1.95 -10.14 6.14
C ILE A 172 2.61 -8.95 5.43
N GLN A 173 2.24 -8.69 4.18
CA GLN A 173 2.70 -7.52 3.45
C GLN A 173 1.74 -6.36 3.66
N VAL A 174 2.23 -5.27 4.25
CA VAL A 174 1.51 -4.01 4.40
C VAL A 174 1.95 -3.11 3.25
N ILE A 175 1.03 -2.79 2.34
CA ILE A 175 1.34 -2.18 1.06
C ILE A 175 0.78 -0.76 1.02
N GLU A 176 1.68 0.21 0.89
CA GLU A 176 1.36 1.60 0.55
C GLU A 176 1.44 1.78 -0.98
N ALA A 177 0.32 2.06 -1.64
CA ALA A 177 0.24 2.19 -3.08
C ALA A 177 0.31 3.66 -3.50
N LYS A 178 1.43 4.06 -4.12
CA LYS A 178 1.61 5.40 -4.68
C LYS A 178 1.44 5.38 -6.20
N GLY A 179 0.33 5.94 -6.68
CA GLY A 179 0.08 6.21 -8.10
C GLY A 179 0.91 7.36 -8.67
N ARG A 180 2.25 7.34 -8.55
CA ARG A 180 3.13 8.46 -8.93
C ARG A 180 4.36 8.02 -9.75
N GLN A 181 4.93 8.95 -10.51
CA GLN A 181 6.11 8.74 -11.40
C GLN A 181 7.17 9.86 -11.24
N GLY A 182 8.33 9.69 -11.88
CA GLY A 182 9.39 10.71 -11.95
C GLY A 182 10.58 10.42 -11.03
N LYS A 183 11.44 11.42 -10.83
CA LYS A 183 12.66 11.29 -10.05
C LYS A 183 12.37 11.42 -8.56
N LEU A 184 12.66 10.36 -7.81
CA LEU A 184 12.66 10.36 -6.35
C LEU A 184 14.09 10.54 -5.85
N SER A 185 14.28 11.40 -4.86
CA SER A 185 15.58 11.66 -4.23
C SER A 185 15.43 12.09 -2.78
N GLY A 186 16.48 11.91 -1.99
CA GLY A 186 16.48 12.18 -0.55
C GLY A 186 17.12 11.03 0.21
N ASN A 187 16.81 10.91 1.50
CA ASN A 187 17.19 9.76 2.33
C ASN A 187 15.92 9.08 2.85
N TRP A 188 15.89 7.75 2.82
CA TRP A 188 14.78 6.96 3.37
C TRP A 188 14.54 7.19 4.86
N MET A 189 15.55 7.68 5.59
CA MET A 189 15.43 8.03 7.01
C MET A 189 14.81 9.42 7.25
N ASP A 190 14.72 10.27 6.22
CA ASP A 190 14.15 11.62 6.36
C ASP A 190 12.62 11.55 6.33
N GLU A 191 11.94 12.37 7.15
CA GLU A 191 10.47 12.44 7.18
C GLU A 191 9.85 12.80 5.81
N LYS A 192 10.65 13.46 4.97
CA LYS A 192 10.24 13.95 3.66
C LYS A 192 11.28 13.60 2.60
N LEU A 193 10.78 13.33 1.41
CA LEU A 193 11.57 13.08 0.21
C LEU A 193 11.29 14.17 -0.83
N SER A 194 12.10 14.21 -1.88
CA SER A 194 11.85 15.07 -3.04
C SER A 194 11.41 14.24 -4.24
N GLN A 195 10.30 14.62 -4.86
CA GLN A 195 9.80 14.09 -6.12
C GLN A 195 9.80 15.19 -7.18
N ASN A 196 10.63 15.04 -8.21
CA ASN A 196 10.83 16.04 -9.26
C ASN A 196 11.11 17.46 -8.71
N GLY A 197 11.85 17.54 -7.59
CA GLY A 197 12.17 18.81 -6.91
C GLY A 197 11.13 19.27 -5.88
N ASN A 198 9.92 18.68 -5.85
CA ASN A 198 8.90 19.02 -4.86
C ASN A 198 8.99 18.12 -3.63
N GLU A 199 8.84 18.71 -2.46
CA GLU A 199 8.82 17.97 -1.20
C GLU A 199 7.55 17.10 -1.09
N MET A 200 7.71 15.88 -0.60
CA MET A 200 6.62 14.97 -0.30
C MET A 200 6.90 14.20 1.00
N GLN A 201 5.84 13.75 1.68
CA GLN A 201 6.01 12.82 2.80
C GLN A 201 6.68 11.53 2.33
N ASN A 202 7.55 11.00 3.18
CA ASN A 202 8.23 9.75 2.90
C ASN A 202 7.26 8.56 3.06
N PRO A 203 6.91 7.84 1.97
CA PRO A 203 5.93 6.76 2.01
C PRO A 203 6.43 5.55 2.80
N LEU A 204 7.75 5.35 2.94
CA LEU A 204 8.31 4.26 3.73
C LEU A 204 8.10 4.51 5.24
N ILE A 205 8.33 5.74 5.71
CA ILE A 205 8.03 6.14 7.09
C ILE A 205 6.52 6.13 7.34
N GLN A 206 5.72 6.60 6.37
CA GLN A 206 4.26 6.53 6.43
C GLN A 206 3.81 5.08 6.63
N ASN A 207 4.31 4.17 5.81
CA ASN A 207 3.96 2.76 5.86
C ASN A 207 4.54 2.02 7.07
N LEU A 208 5.68 2.46 7.61
CA LEU A 208 6.14 1.93 8.89
C LEU A 208 5.15 2.26 10.02
N ASN A 209 4.54 3.45 10.01
CA ASN A 209 3.49 3.76 10.98
C ASN A 209 2.26 2.86 10.79
N HIS A 210 1.89 2.55 9.54
CA HIS A 210 0.84 1.56 9.23
C HIS A 210 1.18 0.19 9.85
N CYS A 211 2.40 -0.31 9.66
CA CYS A 211 2.88 -1.55 10.27
C CYS A 211 2.86 -1.50 11.81
N ASN A 212 3.29 -0.39 12.40
CA ASN A 212 3.31 -0.20 13.85
C ASN A 212 1.91 -0.33 14.47
N TYR A 213 0.91 0.37 13.93
CA TYR A 213 -0.47 0.25 14.44
C TYR A 213 -1.07 -1.14 14.17
N LEU A 214 -0.75 -1.75 13.03
CA LEU A 214 -1.19 -3.10 12.71
C LEU A 214 -0.65 -4.13 13.72
N VAL A 215 0.62 -4.03 14.11
CA VAL A 215 1.24 -4.91 15.11
C VAL A 215 0.52 -4.82 16.44
N GLU A 216 0.27 -3.61 16.93
CA GLU A 216 -0.45 -3.38 18.18
C GLU A 216 -1.87 -3.96 18.12
N TYR A 217 -2.59 -3.71 17.03
CA TYR A 217 -3.92 -4.24 16.83
C TYR A 217 -3.95 -5.78 16.83
N LEU A 218 -3.04 -6.39 16.06
CA LEU A 218 -2.93 -7.85 15.99
C LEU A 218 -2.53 -8.44 17.34
N TYR A 219 -1.59 -7.83 18.05
CA TYR A 219 -1.19 -8.26 19.39
C TYR A 219 -2.37 -8.25 20.37
N GLN A 220 -3.23 -7.23 20.30
CA GLN A 220 -4.39 -7.11 21.18
C GLN A 220 -5.57 -8.02 20.81
N LYS A 221 -5.73 -8.35 19.52
CA LYS A 221 -6.96 -8.99 19.00
C LYS A 221 -6.78 -10.43 18.55
N LEU A 222 -5.56 -10.87 18.24
CA LEU A 222 -5.34 -12.25 17.84
C LEU A 222 -5.71 -13.19 19.00
N PRO A 223 -6.57 -14.20 18.76
CA PRO A 223 -6.99 -15.15 19.77
C PRO A 223 -5.88 -16.20 19.98
N LEU A 224 -4.72 -15.79 20.48
CA LEU A 224 -3.60 -16.71 20.69
C LEU A 224 -3.78 -17.47 22.01
N PRO A 225 -3.76 -18.82 22.00
CA PRO A 225 -3.39 -19.57 23.17
C PRO A 225 -1.96 -19.17 23.58
N VAL A 226 -1.68 -19.20 24.89
CA VAL A 226 -0.41 -18.81 25.55
C VAL A 226 0.85 -19.52 24.97
N CYS A 227 0.70 -20.47 24.04
CA CYS A 227 1.73 -21.35 23.52
C CYS A 227 2.30 -20.98 22.12
N GLU A 228 1.77 -20.00 21.36
CA GLU A 228 2.41 -19.53 20.11
C GLU A 228 3.46 -18.45 20.37
N PHE A 229 4.43 -18.83 21.19
CA PHE A 229 5.46 -17.95 21.77
C PHE A 229 6.23 -17.14 20.71
N LYS A 230 6.44 -17.68 19.49
CA LYS A 230 7.23 -17.03 18.42
C LYS A 230 6.47 -15.98 17.59
N LEU A 231 5.15 -16.15 17.39
CA LEU A 231 4.33 -15.13 16.73
C LEU A 231 4.15 -13.94 17.67
N PHE A 232 4.11 -14.19 18.97
CA PHE A 232 3.90 -13.20 20.02
C PHE A 232 5.16 -12.36 20.35
N THR A 233 6.36 -12.94 20.27
CA THR A 233 7.61 -12.24 20.62
C THR A 233 8.12 -11.31 19.52
N ASP A 234 7.79 -11.57 18.25
CA ASP A 234 8.24 -10.72 17.15
C ASP A 234 7.28 -10.74 15.94
N LEU A 235 6.07 -10.19 16.10
CA LEU A 235 5.13 -9.97 14.99
C LEU A 235 5.77 -9.24 13.80
N PHE A 236 6.76 -8.38 14.07
CA PHE A 236 7.51 -7.68 13.03
C PHE A 236 8.32 -8.62 12.13
N ALA A 237 8.79 -9.76 12.62
CA ALA A 237 9.46 -10.76 11.78
C ALA A 237 8.58 -11.24 10.60
N PHE A 238 7.25 -11.21 10.80
CA PHE A 238 6.27 -11.65 9.81
C PHE A 238 5.71 -10.50 8.97
N ILE A 239 5.91 -9.24 9.36
CA ILE A 239 5.38 -8.06 8.66
C ILE A 239 6.42 -7.45 7.73
N LYS A 240 6.00 -7.20 6.48
CA LYS A 240 6.83 -6.59 5.44
C LYS A 240 6.27 -5.21 5.09
N ASN A 241 7.12 -4.20 5.10
CA ASN A 241 6.74 -2.84 4.71
C ASN A 241 6.95 -2.71 3.20
N VAL A 242 5.88 -2.53 2.45
CA VAL A 242 5.93 -2.47 0.99
C VAL A 242 5.46 -1.11 0.53
N VAL A 243 6.29 -0.40 -0.23
CA VAL A 243 5.85 0.81 -0.95
C VAL A 243 5.82 0.50 -2.44
N LEU A 244 4.61 0.47 -3.01
CA LEU A 244 4.41 0.24 -4.42
C LEU A 244 4.22 1.56 -5.17
N PHE A 245 5.21 1.95 -5.95
CA PHE A 245 5.00 2.94 -7.00
C PHE A 245 4.36 2.24 -8.21
N SER A 246 3.04 2.34 -8.31
CA SER A 246 2.24 1.59 -9.28
C SER A 246 2.30 2.15 -10.71
N VAL A 247 2.94 3.32 -10.90
CA VAL A 247 3.15 3.95 -12.21
C VAL A 247 4.60 3.81 -12.67
N TYR A 248 4.79 3.36 -13.91
CA TYR A 248 6.11 3.22 -14.53
C TYR A 248 6.82 4.57 -14.67
N GLY A 249 8.15 4.57 -14.49
CA GLY A 249 8.99 5.75 -14.71
C GLY A 249 9.48 6.43 -13.44
N ILE A 250 9.50 5.71 -12.31
CA ILE A 250 10.27 6.12 -11.14
C ILE A 250 11.76 5.98 -11.45
N GLN A 251 12.50 7.08 -11.31
CA GLN A 251 13.95 7.07 -11.22
C GLN A 251 14.31 7.16 -9.74
N ASP A 252 14.90 6.10 -9.21
CA ASP A 252 15.28 6.01 -7.81
C ASP A 252 16.70 6.55 -7.60
N ASN A 253 16.79 7.74 -7.01
CA ASN A 253 18.03 8.38 -6.59
C ASN A 253 18.04 8.57 -5.06
N ILE A 254 17.37 7.70 -4.32
CA ILE A 254 17.30 7.79 -2.85
C ILE A 254 18.52 7.12 -2.23
N ASN A 255 19.04 7.74 -1.17
CA ASN A 255 20.07 7.13 -0.34
C ASN A 255 19.48 5.99 0.52
N ARG A 256 20.06 4.78 0.39
CA ARG A 256 19.67 3.54 1.06
C ARG A 256 20.67 3.05 2.12
N SER A 257 21.53 3.93 2.66
CA SER A 257 22.55 3.52 3.64
C SER A 257 21.99 2.84 4.90
N PHE A 258 20.72 3.08 5.25
CA PHE A 258 20.04 2.44 6.38
C PHE A 258 18.67 1.94 5.93
N GLU A 259 18.60 0.68 5.53
CA GLU A 259 17.34 0.00 5.27
C GLU A 259 16.81 -0.58 6.59
N PRO A 260 15.48 -0.57 6.82
CA PRO A 260 14.92 -1.16 8.03
C PRO A 260 15.16 -2.68 8.04
N ASN A 261 15.26 -3.27 9.23
CA ASN A 261 15.46 -4.70 9.46
C ASN A 261 14.18 -5.53 9.20
N MET A 262 13.10 -4.88 8.79
CA MET A 262 11.96 -5.53 8.14
C MET A 262 12.16 -5.56 6.61
N ASP A 263 11.73 -6.63 5.94
CA ASP A 263 11.86 -6.64 4.47
C ASP A 263 11.06 -5.48 3.88
N PHE A 264 11.78 -4.63 3.14
CA PHE A 264 11.24 -3.45 2.48
C PHE A 264 11.30 -3.58 0.96
N TYR A 265 10.23 -3.14 0.28
CA TYR A 265 10.13 -3.24 -1.17
C TYR A 265 9.70 -1.93 -1.81
N VAL A 266 10.44 -1.50 -2.84
CA VAL A 266 10.09 -0.38 -3.72
C VAL A 266 9.86 -0.91 -5.13
N GLY A 267 8.60 -1.05 -5.52
CA GLY A 267 8.20 -1.52 -6.85
C GLY A 267 8.14 -3.06 -6.99
N MET A 268 7.03 -3.54 -7.56
CA MET A 268 6.76 -4.98 -7.75
C MET A 268 7.34 -5.52 -9.07
N SER A 269 8.60 -5.21 -9.39
CA SER A 269 9.18 -5.81 -10.61
C SER A 269 9.39 -7.31 -10.37
N ASP A 270 8.78 -8.14 -11.23
CA ASP A 270 8.78 -9.62 -11.24
C ASP A 270 10.16 -10.25 -11.03
N LYS A 271 11.24 -9.51 -11.32
CA LYS A 271 12.63 -9.98 -11.23
C LYS A 271 13.09 -10.28 -9.80
N TYR A 272 12.48 -9.65 -8.80
CA TYR A 272 12.84 -9.78 -7.39
C TYR A 272 11.86 -10.64 -6.57
N ALA A 273 10.74 -11.02 -7.19
CA ALA A 273 9.69 -11.82 -6.60
C ALA A 273 10.16 -13.28 -6.40
N ASN A 274 10.50 -13.98 -7.48
CA ASN A 274 10.58 -15.45 -7.50
C ASN A 274 11.60 -16.11 -6.55
N GLN A 275 12.67 -15.42 -6.14
CA GLN A 275 13.65 -16.01 -5.22
C GLN A 275 13.22 -15.96 -3.74
N ARG A 276 12.27 -15.09 -3.40
CA ARG A 276 11.97 -14.71 -2.00
C ARG A 276 10.70 -15.34 -1.43
N PHE A 277 9.86 -15.98 -2.27
CA PHE A 277 8.67 -16.74 -1.85
C PHE A 277 8.96 -18.18 -1.37
N LYS A 278 10.23 -18.56 -1.17
CA LYS A 278 10.59 -19.95 -0.84
C LYS A 278 10.39 -20.30 0.63
N ASN A 279 10.53 -19.32 1.53
CA ASN A 279 10.38 -19.55 2.97
C ASN A 279 8.95 -19.24 3.39
N ARG A 280 8.18 -20.30 3.65
CA ARG A 280 6.85 -20.20 4.24
C ARG A 280 7.01 -19.98 5.75
N THR A 281 6.61 -18.82 6.22
CA THR A 281 6.72 -18.37 7.62
C THR A 281 5.43 -18.55 8.40
N LEU A 282 4.27 -18.58 7.72
CA LEU A 282 2.95 -18.76 8.32
C LEU A 282 2.27 -20.02 7.78
N SER A 283 1.54 -20.74 8.64
CA SER A 283 0.62 -21.80 8.22
C SER A 283 -0.66 -21.22 7.61
N LYS A 284 -1.46 -22.04 6.93
CA LYS A 284 -2.74 -21.60 6.37
C LYS A 284 -3.73 -21.18 7.46
N GLU A 285 -3.71 -21.88 8.59
CA GLU A 285 -4.52 -21.59 9.76
C GLU A 285 -4.14 -20.25 10.39
N GLN A 286 -2.84 -19.94 10.46
CA GLN A 286 -2.35 -18.63 10.91
C GLN A 286 -2.75 -17.52 9.93
N VAL A 287 -2.66 -17.76 8.62
CA VAL A 287 -3.16 -16.83 7.59
C VAL A 287 -4.65 -16.54 7.78
N ASP A 288 -5.45 -17.58 8.00
CA ASP A 288 -6.87 -17.45 8.23
C ASP A 288 -7.16 -16.68 9.53
N MET A 289 -6.48 -17.00 10.63
CA MET A 289 -6.63 -16.33 11.91
C MET A 289 -6.34 -14.82 11.82
N VAL A 290 -5.24 -14.44 11.17
CA VAL A 290 -4.89 -13.02 10.95
C VAL A 290 -5.94 -12.34 10.08
N TYR A 291 -6.39 -13.01 9.01
CA TYR A 291 -7.42 -12.45 8.13
C TYR A 291 -8.75 -12.22 8.87
N GLU A 292 -9.25 -13.20 9.61
CA GLU A 292 -10.50 -13.07 10.38
C GLU A 292 -10.38 -11.98 11.47
N THR A 293 -9.20 -11.83 12.07
CA THR A 293 -8.93 -10.77 13.05
C THR A 293 -9.00 -9.37 12.44
N LEU A 294 -8.59 -9.22 11.17
CA LEU A 294 -8.60 -7.93 10.47
C LEU A 294 -9.91 -7.65 9.72
N LEU A 295 -10.75 -8.67 9.51
CA LEU A 295 -11.99 -8.53 8.76
C LEU A 295 -12.93 -7.42 9.30
N PRO A 296 -13.12 -7.24 10.63
CA PRO A 296 -13.97 -6.17 11.16
C PRO A 296 -13.48 -4.77 10.79
N VAL A 297 -12.16 -4.56 10.72
CA VAL A 297 -11.56 -3.26 10.40
C VAL A 297 -11.33 -3.04 8.90
N ALA A 298 -11.59 -4.05 8.07
CA ALA A 298 -11.54 -3.96 6.61
C ALA A 298 -12.93 -3.90 5.95
N SER A 299 -14.00 -4.24 6.68
CA SER A 299 -15.35 -4.46 6.12
C SER A 299 -16.34 -3.32 6.38
N TYR A 300 -15.85 -2.12 6.70
CA TYR A 300 -16.71 -0.95 6.90
C TYR A 300 -17.56 -0.65 5.64
N PRO A 301 -18.88 -0.44 5.79
CA PRO A 301 -19.74 0.01 4.69
C PRO A 301 -19.20 1.28 4.00
N PRO A 302 -19.40 1.44 2.68
CA PRO A 302 -18.88 2.60 1.96
C PRO A 302 -19.29 3.98 2.51
N GLU A 303 -20.52 4.11 3.03
CA GLU A 303 -20.96 5.35 3.67
C GLU A 303 -20.24 5.63 4.98
N GLU A 304 -20.02 4.61 5.81
CA GLU A 304 -19.29 4.74 7.07
C GLU A 304 -17.83 5.15 6.81
N ARG A 305 -17.17 4.51 5.84
CA ARG A 305 -15.80 4.92 5.43
C ARG A 305 -15.75 6.39 5.00
N ARG A 306 -16.73 6.86 4.21
CA ARG A 306 -16.81 8.26 3.80
C ARG A 306 -16.94 9.20 4.99
N GLN A 307 -17.80 8.86 5.95
CA GLN A 307 -17.98 9.65 7.17
C GLN A 307 -16.70 9.69 8.02
N MET A 308 -16.03 8.56 8.21
CA MET A 308 -14.75 8.48 8.92
C MET A 308 -13.68 9.36 8.26
N ILE A 309 -13.55 9.31 6.93
CA ILE A 309 -12.59 10.13 6.18
C ILE A 309 -12.92 11.63 6.33
N GLN A 310 -14.18 12.03 6.16
CA GLN A 310 -14.62 13.42 6.31
C GLN A 310 -14.36 13.95 7.72
N GLN A 311 -14.66 13.14 8.74
CA GLN A 311 -14.40 13.49 10.14
C GLN A 311 -12.91 13.70 10.40
N ARG A 312 -12.05 12.80 9.90
CA ARG A 312 -10.59 12.93 9.98
C ARG A 312 -10.07 14.20 9.32
N GLU A 313 -10.61 14.58 8.17
CA GLU A 313 -10.24 15.83 7.48
C GLU A 313 -10.62 17.07 8.30
N LEU A 314 -11.82 17.07 8.91
CA LEU A 314 -12.27 18.15 9.78
C LEU A 314 -11.37 18.29 11.02
N GLU A 315 -11.06 17.17 11.68
CA GLU A 315 -10.17 17.13 12.84
C GLU A 315 -8.77 17.62 12.50
N LYS A 316 -8.24 17.24 11.34
CA LYS A 316 -6.93 17.72 10.86
C LYS A 316 -6.92 19.23 10.69
N GLN A 317 -7.95 19.80 10.06
CA GLN A 317 -8.07 21.25 9.92
C GLN A 317 -8.21 21.97 11.26
N GLN A 318 -8.93 21.39 12.22
CA GLN A 318 -9.05 21.92 13.57
C GLN A 318 -7.70 21.93 14.30
N LYS A 319 -6.95 20.81 14.23
CA LYS A 319 -5.60 20.68 14.81
C LYS A 319 -4.63 21.68 14.19
N GLU A 320 -4.67 21.88 12.87
CA GLU A 320 -3.84 22.88 12.19
C GLU A 320 -4.14 24.31 12.67
N ARG A 321 -5.43 24.68 12.80
CA ARG A 321 -5.81 26.00 13.34
C ARG A 321 -5.36 26.19 14.79
N LEU A 322 -5.52 25.18 15.63
CA LEU A 322 -5.09 25.21 17.03
C LEU A 322 -3.57 25.35 17.12
N ARG A 323 -2.83 24.60 16.30
CA ARG A 323 -1.37 24.68 16.20
C ARG A 323 -0.91 26.08 15.81
N GLU A 324 -1.51 26.70 14.79
CA GLU A 324 -1.19 28.08 14.41
C GLU A 324 -1.46 29.07 15.54
N GLN A 325 -2.57 28.91 16.26
CA GLN A 325 -2.89 29.74 17.42
C GLN A 325 -1.84 29.58 18.53
N GLN A 326 -1.47 28.35 18.88
CA GLN A 326 -0.47 28.04 19.89
C GLN A 326 0.93 28.56 19.51
N MET A 327 1.29 28.50 18.23
CA MET A 327 2.53 29.09 17.73
C MET A 327 2.51 30.62 17.90
N ARG A 328 1.38 31.29 17.58
CA ARG A 328 1.24 32.74 17.81
C ARG A 328 1.33 33.11 19.29
N THR A 329 0.78 32.29 20.18
CA THR A 329 0.78 32.54 21.63
C THR A 329 2.01 31.99 22.35
N HIS A 330 3.00 31.43 21.65
CA HIS A 330 4.19 30.81 22.24
C HIS A 330 3.87 29.71 23.28
N THR A 331 2.74 29.03 23.11
CA THR A 331 2.30 27.91 23.97
C THR A 331 2.34 26.57 23.25
N TYR A 332 2.90 26.55 22.03
CA TYR A 332 3.04 25.34 21.23
C TYR A 332 3.93 24.32 21.95
N LYS A 333 3.39 23.12 22.12
CA LYS A 333 4.15 21.94 22.52
C LYS A 333 4.23 20.99 21.33
N PRO A 334 5.39 20.40 21.04
CA PRO A 334 5.50 19.44 19.96
C PRO A 334 4.61 18.21 20.22
N ASP A 335 3.92 17.75 19.17
CA ASP A 335 3.07 16.55 19.23
C ASP A 335 3.87 15.26 19.41
N THR A 336 5.20 15.32 19.31
CA THR A 336 6.09 14.18 19.42
C THR A 336 7.30 14.55 20.24
N VAL A 337 7.60 13.72 21.25
CA VAL A 337 8.74 13.86 22.13
C VAL A 337 9.56 12.58 22.11
N TYR A 338 10.86 12.69 22.39
CA TYR A 338 11.75 11.54 22.46
C TYR A 338 12.49 11.54 23.79
N TYR A 339 12.68 10.37 24.37
CA TYR A 339 13.35 10.21 25.67
C TYR A 339 13.86 8.78 25.85
N VAL A 340 14.78 8.59 26.79
CA VAL A 340 15.31 7.25 27.09
C VAL A 340 14.42 6.57 28.14
N VAL A 341 14.18 5.28 27.92
CA VAL A 341 13.39 4.44 28.82
C VAL A 341 14.18 3.20 29.20
N ASP A 342 14.02 2.77 30.45
CA ASP A 342 14.44 1.44 30.90
C ASP A 342 13.27 0.48 30.69
N MET A 343 13.53 -0.62 29.98
CA MET A 343 12.51 -1.61 29.63
C MET A 343 12.99 -3.02 29.80
N ASN A 344 12.03 -3.91 30.06
CA ASN A 344 12.21 -5.34 29.96
C ASN A 344 11.65 -5.83 28.62
N PHE A 345 12.41 -6.67 27.93
CA PHE A 345 11.99 -7.29 26.68
C PHE A 345 12.31 -8.78 26.66
N ILE A 346 11.51 -9.51 25.89
CA ILE A 346 11.65 -10.94 25.68
C ILE A 346 12.15 -11.13 24.24
N ASP A 347 13.23 -11.87 24.04
CA ASP A 347 13.69 -12.23 22.70
C ASP A 347 12.83 -13.35 22.08
N ILE A 348 13.14 -13.71 20.83
CA ILE A 348 12.48 -14.78 20.09
C ILE A 348 12.61 -16.17 20.75
N ASP A 349 13.57 -16.33 21.66
CA ASP A 349 13.84 -17.57 22.40
C ASP A 349 13.22 -17.55 23.81
N GLY A 350 12.48 -16.49 24.15
CA GLY A 350 11.82 -16.36 25.45
C GLY A 350 12.70 -15.91 26.60
N LYS A 351 13.91 -15.44 26.29
CA LYS A 351 14.81 -14.92 27.30
C LYS A 351 14.53 -13.45 27.59
N TRP A 352 14.51 -13.13 28.88
CA TRP A 352 14.33 -11.77 29.36
C TRP A 352 15.65 -10.99 29.32
N TYR A 353 15.56 -9.75 28.86
CA TYR A 353 16.63 -8.77 28.89
C TYR A 353 16.08 -7.46 29.45
N ARG A 354 16.96 -6.71 30.10
CA ARG A 354 16.69 -5.34 30.52
C ARG A 354 17.66 -4.42 29.80
N GLY A 355 17.17 -3.32 29.27
CA GLY A 355 18.01 -2.39 28.54
C GLY A 355 17.38 -1.01 28.41
N ASN A 356 18.24 -0.06 28.04
CA ASN A 356 17.85 1.31 27.79
C ASN A 356 17.61 1.50 26.29
N VAL A 357 16.46 2.05 25.92
CA VAL A 357 16.11 2.32 24.52
C VAL A 357 15.55 3.73 24.36
N VAL A 358 15.73 4.31 23.17
CA VAL A 358 15.10 5.60 22.83
C VAL A 358 13.64 5.35 22.47
N CYS A 359 12.74 5.98 23.21
CA CYS A 359 11.32 6.02 22.96
C CYS A 359 10.98 7.28 22.16
N LYS A 360 10.17 7.11 21.11
CA LYS A 360 9.43 8.16 20.41
C LYS A 360 7.98 8.08 20.86
N GLU A 361 7.52 9.11 21.54
CA GLU A 361 6.15 9.22 22.02
C GLU A 361 5.41 10.30 21.26
N ARG A 362 4.21 9.98 20.76
CA ARG A 362 3.35 10.87 20.00
C ARG A 362 2.02 11.06 20.74
N ASN A 363 1.54 12.29 20.83
CA ASN A 363 0.18 12.58 21.25
C ASN A 363 -0.80 12.20 20.14
N CYS A 364 -1.75 11.33 20.45
CA CYS A 364 -2.74 10.82 19.50
C CYS A 364 -4.12 11.46 19.67
N GLY A 365 -4.34 12.26 20.71
CA GLY A 365 -5.61 12.90 21.00
C GLY A 365 -5.92 12.88 22.48
N MET A 366 -7.20 12.99 22.80
CA MET A 366 -7.71 12.86 24.16
C MET A 366 -8.58 11.61 24.27
N ASP A 367 -8.63 11.02 25.46
CA ASP A 367 -9.60 9.97 25.78
C ASP A 367 -10.98 10.56 26.15
N GLU A 368 -11.89 9.68 26.56
CA GLU A 368 -13.25 10.04 27.01
C GLU A 368 -13.27 10.95 28.25
N ASN A 369 -12.20 10.97 29.04
CA ASN A 369 -12.03 11.80 30.23
C ASN A 369 -11.27 13.10 29.93
N ASN A 370 -11.00 13.39 28.65
CA ASN A 370 -10.21 14.53 28.18
C ASN A 370 -8.73 14.50 28.63
N GLU A 371 -8.20 13.31 28.89
CA GLU A 371 -6.78 13.09 29.20
C GLU A 371 -5.99 12.73 27.93
N PRO A 372 -4.74 13.21 27.79
CA PRO A 372 -3.96 12.98 26.59
C PRO A 372 -3.57 11.51 26.43
N VAL A 373 -3.85 10.96 25.23
CA VAL A 373 -3.48 9.60 24.87
C VAL A 373 -2.19 9.62 24.07
N PHE A 374 -1.22 8.84 24.51
CA PHE A 374 0.09 8.76 23.89
C PHE A 374 0.34 7.41 23.23
N TYR A 375 1.02 7.45 22.09
CA TYR A 375 1.49 6.28 21.35
C TYR A 375 3.01 6.24 21.35
N ARG A 376 3.58 5.09 21.70
CA ARG A 376 5.02 4.90 21.87
C ARG A 376 5.57 3.94 20.83
N THR A 377 6.75 4.27 20.32
CA THR A 377 7.55 3.40 19.46
C THR A 377 9.01 3.50 19.91
N PHE A 378 9.79 2.45 19.67
CA PHE A 378 11.13 2.34 20.22
C PHE A 378 12.16 2.17 19.11
N LEU A 379 13.27 2.90 19.24
CA LEU A 379 14.38 2.85 18.30
C LEU A 379 15.03 1.45 18.33
N ASP A 380 15.06 0.78 17.20
CA ASP A 380 15.89 -0.40 17.02
C ASP A 380 17.32 0.06 16.66
N PRO A 381 18.34 -0.27 17.47
CA PRO A 381 19.70 0.18 17.23
C PRO A 381 20.34 -0.48 15.99
N SER A 382 19.81 -1.62 15.52
CA SER A 382 20.36 -2.35 14.36
C SER A 382 20.14 -1.62 13.04
N ASP A 383 19.00 -0.94 12.89
CA ASP A 383 18.62 -0.25 11.65
C ASP A 383 18.32 1.25 11.85
N GLY A 384 18.10 1.69 13.09
CA GLY A 384 17.75 3.04 13.50
C GLY A 384 16.30 3.45 13.27
N TRP A 385 15.39 2.51 13.07
CA TRP A 385 13.96 2.77 12.87
C TRP A 385 13.15 2.61 14.16
N TYR A 386 11.95 3.17 14.20
CA TYR A 386 11.09 3.15 15.38
C TYR A 386 9.95 2.15 15.21
N TYR A 387 9.92 1.14 16.08
CA TYR A 387 8.96 0.04 16.02
C TYR A 387 8.03 0.03 17.22
N ALA A 388 6.79 -0.39 17.00
CA ALA A 388 5.89 -0.79 18.09
C ALA A 388 6.45 -2.05 18.75
N LYS A 389 6.39 -2.14 20.08
CA LYS A 389 6.86 -3.30 20.83
C LYS A 389 5.86 -3.63 21.93
N PRO A 390 4.66 -4.11 21.57
CA PRO A 390 3.57 -4.35 22.54
C PRO A 390 3.89 -5.42 23.59
N ASN A 391 4.87 -6.29 23.29
CA ASN A 391 5.36 -7.32 24.20
C ASN A 391 6.38 -6.80 25.24
N MET A 392 6.80 -5.53 25.17
CA MET A 392 7.78 -4.95 26.09
C MET A 392 7.09 -4.25 27.27
N THR A 393 7.71 -4.33 28.44
CA THR A 393 7.21 -3.65 29.65
C THR A 393 8.03 -2.39 29.91
N PHE A 394 7.34 -1.25 29.92
CA PHE A 394 7.91 0.03 30.33
C PHE A 394 8.12 0.04 31.86
N ASN A 395 9.36 0.20 32.32
CA ASN A 395 9.65 0.29 33.75
C ASN A 395 9.59 1.76 34.21
N LYS A 396 10.45 2.60 33.64
CA LYS A 396 10.50 4.03 33.93
C LYS A 396 11.14 4.83 32.79
N ARG A 397 10.75 6.10 32.70
CA ARG A 397 11.50 7.11 31.94
C ARG A 397 12.79 7.42 32.71
N LEU A 398 13.90 7.49 31.99
CA LEU A 398 15.19 7.86 32.57
C LEU A 398 15.38 9.38 32.50
N THR A 399 16.03 9.92 33.52
CA THR A 399 16.44 11.32 33.61
C THR A 399 17.95 11.44 33.41
N GLU A 400 18.49 12.63 33.13
CA GLU A 400 19.95 12.82 32.92
C GLU A 400 20.85 12.15 33.99
N PRO A 401 20.50 12.14 35.29
CA PRO A 401 21.25 11.38 36.30
C PRO A 401 21.29 9.86 36.10
N ASP A 402 20.33 9.28 35.38
CA ASP A 402 20.17 7.85 35.17
C ASP A 402 20.94 7.31 33.95
N TYR A 403 21.48 8.17 33.07
CA TYR A 403 22.19 7.73 31.86
C TYR A 403 23.33 8.67 31.43
N ASN A 404 24.39 8.11 30.85
CA ASN A 404 25.41 8.93 30.20
C ASN A 404 24.88 9.41 28.85
N GLU A 405 24.44 10.67 28.82
CA GLU A 405 23.86 11.37 27.68
C GLU A 405 24.73 11.24 26.40
N ALA A 406 26.05 11.19 26.53
CA ALA A 406 26.99 11.09 25.42
C ALA A 406 26.80 9.84 24.53
N SER A 407 26.36 8.70 25.08
CA SER A 407 26.28 7.44 24.33
C SER A 407 25.07 7.36 23.41
N ILE A 408 23.92 7.91 23.81
CA ILE A 408 22.69 7.86 23.03
C ILE A 408 22.57 9.09 22.13
N ILE A 409 22.99 10.27 22.62
CA ILE A 409 23.12 11.47 21.78
C ILE A 409 24.15 11.24 20.68
N SER A 410 25.28 10.56 20.91
CA SER A 410 26.22 10.28 19.82
C SER A 410 25.60 9.40 18.73
N ILE A 411 24.86 8.35 19.09
CA ILE A 411 24.13 7.50 18.12
C ILE A 411 23.11 8.33 17.32
N TYR A 412 22.38 9.22 17.98
CA TYR A 412 21.35 10.04 17.34
C TYR A 412 21.94 11.19 16.50
N ASN A 413 22.89 11.97 17.04
CA ASN A 413 23.55 13.09 16.37
C ASN A 413 24.42 12.65 15.19
N GLN A 414 25.06 11.48 15.27
CA GLN A 414 25.83 10.92 14.15
C GLN A 414 24.92 10.51 12.98
N LYS A 415 23.63 10.23 13.23
CA LYS A 415 22.70 9.68 12.23
C LYS A 415 21.68 10.69 11.68
N TYR A 416 21.19 11.64 12.48
CA TYR A 416 20.01 12.46 12.12
C TYR A 416 20.25 13.97 11.98
N LYS A 417 21.43 14.52 12.31
CA LYS A 417 21.70 15.98 12.32
C LYS A 417 20.57 16.81 12.96
N SER A 418 19.86 16.25 13.93
CA SER A 418 18.70 16.84 14.57
C SER A 418 19.05 17.08 16.03
N PRO A 419 18.90 18.30 16.56
CA PRO A 419 19.13 18.55 17.98
C PRO A 419 17.99 17.89 18.76
N PHE A 420 18.24 16.71 19.32
CA PHE A 420 17.29 16.07 20.22
C PHE A 420 17.90 15.87 21.61
N LEU A 421 17.45 16.73 22.52
CA LEU A 421 16.81 16.44 23.80
C LEU A 421 16.23 17.78 24.27
N GLU A 422 14.91 17.88 24.40
CA GLU A 422 14.32 19.01 25.13
C GLU A 422 14.86 18.95 26.57
N LYS A 423 15.51 20.04 26.99
CA LYS A 423 15.87 20.29 28.39
C LYS A 423 14.62 20.41 29.26
#